data_AF-A0A835DK92-F1
#
_entry.id   AF-A0A835DK92-F1
#
_cell.length_a   1.000
_cell.length_b   1.000
_cell.length_c   1.000
_cell.angle_alpha   90.00
_cell.angle_beta   90.00
_cell.angle_gamma   90.00
#
_symmetry.space_group_name_H-M   'P 1'
#
loop_
_entity.id
_entity.type
_entity.pdbx_description
1 polymer ?
#
loop_
_entity_poly.entity_id
_entity_poly.type
_entity_poly.pdbx_seq_one_letter_code
_entity_poly.pdbx_strand_id
1 'polypeptide(L)'
;MSQIQYSEKYFDDTYEYRYRNSQTSSAFDFQNPLLNIRSRYRFKFGKSHLLHLYRHVVLPLEVAKLLPKNRLLSENEWRAIGVQQSRGWVHYAIHRPEPHIMLFRRPLNYQQQQENQAQVQMLAK
;
A
#
# COMPACT_ATOMS: atom_id res chain seq x y z
N MET A 1 -18.68 19.66 4.51
CA MET A 1 -18.19 18.29 4.29
C MET A 1 -16.68 18.37 4.06
N SER A 2 -15.88 17.74 4.93
CA SER A 2 -14.43 17.69 4.75
C SER A 2 -14.09 16.85 3.52
N GLN A 3 -13.31 17.41 2.61
CA GLN A 3 -12.95 16.77 1.35
C GLN A 3 -11.85 15.71 1.56
N ILE A 4 -12.00 14.55 0.92
CA ILE A 4 -10.94 13.52 0.86
C ILE A 4 -9.74 14.10 0.10
N GLN A 5 -8.55 14.04 0.70
CA GLN A 5 -7.33 14.53 0.07
C GLN A 5 -6.49 13.37 -0.47
N TYR A 6 -5.90 13.59 -1.65
CA TYR A 6 -5.09 12.59 -2.33
C TYR A 6 -3.65 13.10 -2.42
N SER A 7 -2.70 12.25 -2.06
CA SER A 7 -1.30 12.55 -2.31
C SER A 7 -0.95 12.47 -3.80
N GLU A 8 0.12 13.18 -4.18
CA GLU A 8 0.82 12.87 -5.42
C GLU A 8 1.28 11.41 -5.42
N LYS A 9 1.46 10.81 -6.60
CA LYS A 9 1.94 9.42 -6.72
C LYS A 9 3.46 9.45 -6.58
N TYR A 10 4.02 8.55 -5.78
CA TYR A 10 5.45 8.49 -5.54
C TYR A 10 5.98 7.05 -5.59
N PHE A 11 7.28 6.93 -5.79
CA PHE A 11 8.02 5.67 -5.74
C PHE A 11 8.72 5.62 -4.39
N ASP A 12 8.27 4.74 -3.49
CA ASP A 12 8.82 4.65 -2.13
C ASP A 12 9.23 3.21 -1.83
N ASP A 13 10.53 3.06 -1.59
CA ASP A 13 11.15 1.83 -1.11
C ASP A 13 11.59 1.96 0.38
N THR A 14 11.36 3.12 1.00
CA THR A 14 11.99 3.51 2.28
C THR A 14 11.10 3.21 3.49
N TYR A 15 9.78 3.32 3.35
CA TYR A 15 8.84 3.18 4.47
C TYR A 15 8.00 1.89 4.36
N GLU A 16 8.52 0.78 4.87
CA GLU A 16 7.72 -0.41 5.14
C GLU A 16 6.82 -0.18 6.37
N TYR A 17 5.55 0.15 6.14
CA TYR A 17 4.54 0.17 7.21
C TYR A 17 4.18 -1.28 7.59
N ARG A 18 4.81 -1.80 8.65
CA ARG A 18 4.66 -3.21 9.07
C ARG A 18 3.22 -3.56 9.46
N TYR A 19 2.67 -4.54 8.76
CA TYR A 19 1.50 -5.31 9.16
C TYR A 19 1.87 -6.23 10.34
N ARG A 20 1.53 -5.83 11.58
CA ARG A 20 1.71 -6.70 12.75
C ARG A 20 0.48 -7.60 12.90
N ASN A 21 0.54 -8.79 12.31
CA ASN A 21 -0.37 -9.90 12.61
C ASN A 21 -0.26 -10.24 14.10
N SER A 22 -1.36 -10.19 14.83
CA SER A 22 -1.44 -10.67 16.20
C SER A 22 -1.57 -12.20 16.22
N GLN A 23 -0.53 -12.90 15.79
CA GLN A 23 -0.27 -14.32 16.12
C GLN A 23 1.23 -14.63 15.93
N THR A 24 2.11 -14.01 16.72
CA THR A 24 3.44 -14.58 17.04
C THR A 24 3.93 -13.91 18.31
N SER A 25 3.70 -14.57 19.45
CA SER A 25 4.44 -14.31 20.67
C SER A 25 5.85 -14.87 20.52
N SER A 26 6.86 -14.01 20.40
CA SER A 26 8.18 -14.18 21.01
C SER A 26 9.10 -13.03 20.61
N ALA A 27 9.55 -12.29 21.63
CA ALA A 27 10.82 -11.58 21.78
C ALA A 27 11.53 -11.04 20.53
N PHE A 28 11.83 -9.73 20.50
CA PHE A 28 13.20 -9.19 20.47
C PHE A 28 13.19 -7.66 20.29
N ASP A 29 13.53 -7.00 21.40
CA ASP A 29 14.40 -5.84 21.59
C ASP A 29 14.22 -4.53 20.81
N PHE A 30 13.82 -3.52 21.58
CA PHE A 30 14.27 -2.14 21.48
C PHE A 30 15.70 -2.03 22.05
N GLN A 31 16.70 -1.66 21.25
CA GLN A 31 17.83 -0.84 21.72
C GLN A 31 18.63 -0.21 20.56
N ASN A 32 18.53 1.12 20.46
CA ASN A 32 19.54 2.11 20.03
C ASN A 32 19.90 2.39 18.54
N PRO A 33 20.30 3.65 18.26
CA PRO A 33 20.27 4.32 16.97
C PRO A 33 21.68 4.56 16.36
N LEU A 34 21.70 4.82 15.05
CA LEU A 34 22.82 5.41 14.28
C LEU A 34 24.21 4.76 14.44
N LEU A 35 24.50 3.72 13.64
CA LEU A 35 25.86 3.43 13.18
C LEU A 35 25.85 2.77 11.79
N ASN A 36 26.03 3.62 10.78
CA ASN A 36 26.89 3.42 9.60
C ASN A 36 26.98 2.00 8.99
N ILE A 37 26.16 1.70 7.97
CA ILE A 37 26.51 0.72 6.92
C ILE A 37 26.14 1.30 5.56
N ARG A 38 26.84 2.36 5.17
CA ARG A 38 26.76 3.00 3.85
C ARG A 38 27.48 2.22 2.73
N SER A 39 27.73 0.92 2.89
CA SER A 39 28.56 0.12 1.97
C SER A 39 28.13 -1.35 1.79
N ARG A 40 26.83 -1.67 1.94
CA ARG A 40 26.33 -3.03 1.62
C ARG A 40 25.10 -3.11 0.72
N TYR A 41 24.59 -1.99 0.22
CA TYR A 41 23.49 -1.96 -0.75
C TYR A 41 24.00 -1.86 -2.19
N ARG A 42 24.87 -2.80 -2.59
CA ARG A 42 25.03 -3.16 -4.00
C ARG A 42 24.88 -4.68 -4.12
N PHE A 43 23.80 -5.20 -3.55
CA PHE A 43 23.32 -6.54 -3.87
C PHE A 43 22.28 -6.41 -4.99
N LYS A 44 22.58 -7.07 -6.11
CA LYS A 44 21.78 -7.11 -7.33
C LYS A 44 20.33 -7.49 -7.03
N PHE A 45 19.42 -6.53 -6.96
CA PHE A 45 18.00 -6.79 -7.23
C PHE A 45 17.73 -6.49 -8.69
N GLY A 46 17.72 -7.52 -9.52
CA GLY A 46 17.33 -7.41 -10.92
C GLY A 46 15.89 -6.90 -11.02
N LYS A 47 15.71 -5.66 -11.49
CA LYS A 47 14.47 -5.07 -12.04
C LYS A 47 13.12 -5.33 -11.33
N SER A 48 13.09 -5.78 -10.07
CA SER A 48 11.86 -6.18 -9.35
C SER A 48 11.49 -5.24 -8.20
N HIS A 49 12.22 -4.15 -7.98
CA HIS A 49 11.88 -3.16 -6.95
C HIS A 49 11.24 -1.89 -7.53
N LEU A 50 11.38 -1.64 -8.84
CA LEU A 50 10.64 -0.61 -9.58
C LEU A 50 9.22 -1.08 -9.98
N LEU A 51 8.52 -1.85 -9.14
CA LEU A 51 7.30 -2.54 -9.57
C LEU A 51 5.99 -1.88 -9.14
N HIS A 52 6.02 -0.94 -8.18
CA HIS A 52 4.79 -0.38 -7.61
C HIS A 52 4.82 1.14 -7.50
N LEU A 53 3.69 1.76 -7.81
CA LEU A 53 3.34 3.14 -7.51
C LEU A 53 2.67 3.19 -6.15
N TYR A 54 3.02 4.17 -5.34
CA TYR A 54 2.42 4.40 -4.03
C TYR A 54 1.63 5.70 -4.01
N ARG A 55 0.63 5.73 -3.14
CA ARG A 55 -0.19 6.91 -2.85
C ARG A 55 -0.81 6.72 -1.48
N HIS A 56 -0.99 7.82 -0.76
CA HIS A 56 -1.84 7.83 0.42
C HIS A 56 -3.08 8.70 0.19
N VAL A 57 -4.15 8.36 0.90
CA VAL A 57 -5.41 9.09 0.90
C VAL A 57 -5.72 9.48 2.33
N VAL A 58 -5.98 10.77 2.54
CA VAL A 58 -6.34 11.31 3.85
C VAL A 58 -7.87 11.42 3.89
N LEU A 59 -8.46 10.65 4.78
CA LEU A 59 -9.90 10.60 5.00
C LEU A 59 -10.33 11.63 6.05
N PRO A 60 -11.58 12.12 5.96
CA PRO A 60 -12.24 12.78 7.08
C PRO A 60 -12.19 11.94 8.35
N LEU A 61 -11.91 12.59 9.49
CA LEU A 61 -11.86 11.94 10.81
C LEU A 61 -13.15 11.17 11.16
N GLU A 62 -14.30 11.65 10.69
CA GLU A 62 -15.61 11.01 10.88
C GLU A 62 -15.69 9.66 10.18
N VAL A 63 -15.20 9.58 8.93
CA VAL A 63 -15.18 8.34 8.14
C VAL A 63 -14.12 7.39 8.69
N ALA A 64 -12.95 7.90 9.06
CA ALA A 64 -11.85 7.10 9.60
C ALA A 64 -12.22 6.35 10.89
N LYS A 65 -13.09 6.93 11.73
CA LYS A 65 -13.59 6.28 12.96
C LYS A 65 -14.46 5.06 12.69
N LEU A 66 -15.11 5.00 11.52
CA LEU A 66 -15.99 3.90 11.12
C LEU A 66 -15.22 2.73 10.49
N LEU A 67 -13.93 2.91 10.20
CA LEU A 67 -13.13 1.89 9.54
C LEU A 67 -12.72 0.74 10.48
N PRO A 68 -12.68 -0.51 9.96
CA PRO A 68 -12.13 -1.63 10.71
C PRO A 68 -10.62 -1.46 10.92
N LYS A 69 -10.17 -1.46 12.18
CA LYS A 69 -8.75 -1.23 12.55
C LYS A 69 -7.84 -2.45 12.35
N ASN A 70 -8.42 -3.63 12.19
CA ASN A 70 -7.70 -4.91 12.19
C ASN A 70 -7.65 -5.58 10.81
N ARG A 71 -8.23 -4.96 9.77
CA ARG A 71 -8.35 -5.56 8.43
C ARG A 71 -8.14 -4.55 7.32
N LEU A 72 -7.50 -4.99 6.24
CA LEU A 72 -7.39 -4.23 4.99
C LEU A 72 -8.71 -4.22 4.23
N LEU A 73 -9.00 -3.10 3.60
CA LEU A 73 -10.21 -2.91 2.79
C LEU A 73 -9.98 -3.39 1.35
N SER A 74 -10.94 -4.15 0.83
CA SER A 74 -11.01 -4.50 -0.60
C SER A 74 -11.40 -3.29 -1.46
N GLU A 75 -11.24 -3.41 -2.79
CA GLU A 75 -11.59 -2.34 -3.74
C GLU A 75 -13.02 -1.82 -3.56
N ASN A 76 -13.97 -2.72 -3.40
CA ASN A 76 -15.36 -2.33 -3.23
C ASN A 76 -15.60 -1.59 -1.91
N GLU A 77 -14.91 -2.00 -0.84
CA GLU A 77 -15.10 -1.41 0.49
C GLU A 77 -14.52 0.00 0.59
N TRP A 78 -13.30 0.22 0.09
CA TRP A 78 -12.74 1.57 0.10
C TRP A 78 -13.43 2.50 -0.92
N ARG A 79 -14.02 1.96 -2.00
CA ARG A 79 -14.88 2.78 -2.88
C ARG A 79 -16.19 3.17 -2.20
N ALA A 80 -16.78 2.28 -1.39
CA ALA A 80 -18.04 2.54 -0.69
C ALA A 80 -17.92 3.68 0.34
N ILE A 81 -16.76 3.87 0.95
CA ILE A 81 -16.49 5.00 1.88
C ILE A 81 -16.19 6.33 1.15
N GLY A 82 -16.23 6.34 -0.19
CA GLY A 82 -16.06 7.55 -1.00
C GLY A 82 -14.65 7.77 -1.55
N VAL A 83 -13.70 6.85 -1.37
CA VAL A 83 -12.37 6.97 -2.01
C VAL A 83 -12.51 6.71 -3.51
N GLN A 84 -12.10 7.66 -4.32
CA GLN A 84 -12.18 7.60 -5.78
C GLN A 84 -10.78 7.62 -6.39
N GLN A 85 -10.40 6.51 -7.02
CA GLN A 85 -9.14 6.37 -7.72
C GLN A 85 -9.28 5.43 -8.93
N SER A 86 -8.24 5.40 -9.77
CA SER A 86 -8.14 4.48 -10.91
C SER A 86 -8.21 3.02 -10.46
N ARG A 87 -8.41 2.08 -11.39
CA ARG A 87 -8.40 0.64 -11.07
C ARG A 87 -6.97 0.18 -10.73
N GLY A 88 -6.87 -0.90 -9.97
CA GLY A 88 -5.62 -1.58 -9.64
C GLY A 88 -4.89 -1.10 -8.38
N TRP A 89 -5.46 -0.13 -7.65
CA TRP A 89 -4.92 0.26 -6.35
C TRP A 89 -5.34 -0.71 -5.25
N VAL A 90 -4.38 -1.14 -4.46
CA VAL A 90 -4.55 -2.09 -3.36
C VAL A 90 -4.18 -1.39 -2.05
N HIS A 91 -5.11 -1.39 -1.09
CA HIS A 91 -4.85 -0.96 0.28
C HIS A 91 -3.99 -2.01 0.95
N TYR A 92 -2.72 -1.71 1.22
CA TYR A 92 -1.73 -2.74 1.58
C TYR A 92 -1.28 -2.70 3.04
N ALA A 93 -1.46 -1.58 3.73
CA ALA A 93 -1.03 -1.40 5.11
C ALA A 93 -1.94 -0.42 5.85
N ILE A 94 -2.09 -0.63 7.17
CA ILE A 94 -2.82 0.25 8.08
C ILE A 94 -1.80 1.08 8.85
N HIS A 95 -1.89 2.40 8.72
CA HIS A 95 -1.06 3.32 9.49
C HIS A 95 -1.67 3.53 10.89
N ARG A 96 -1.13 2.83 11.90
CA ARG A 96 -1.70 2.83 13.26
C ARG A 96 -1.68 4.18 13.96
N PRO A 97 -0.60 4.99 13.89
CA PRO A 97 -0.57 6.31 14.50
C PRO A 97 -1.65 7.23 13.95
N GLU A 98 -1.90 7.19 12.64
CA GLU A 98 -2.85 8.06 11.96
C GLU A 98 -3.79 7.23 11.06
N PRO A 99 -4.86 6.64 11.63
CA PRO A 99 -5.74 5.70 10.91
C PRO A 99 -6.60 6.36 9.84
N HIS A 100 -6.62 7.69 9.81
CA HIS A 100 -7.28 8.49 8.77
C HIS A 100 -6.42 8.56 7.49
N ILE A 101 -5.17 8.08 7.52
CA ILE A 101 -4.32 7.95 6.35
C ILE A 101 -4.40 6.51 5.84
N MET A 102 -4.95 6.34 4.64
CA MET A 102 -4.99 5.06 3.94
C MET A 102 -3.83 4.93 2.96
N LEU A 103 -3.16 3.78 2.96
CA LEU A 103 -1.96 3.52 2.15
C LEU A 103 -2.27 2.59 0.98
N PHE A 104 -2.05 3.08 -0.24
CA PHE A 104 -2.31 2.33 -1.46
C PHE A 104 -1.03 2.05 -2.25
N ARG A 105 -0.99 0.89 -2.90
CA ARG A 105 0.02 0.53 -3.90
C ARG A 105 -0.64 0.02 -5.18
N ARG A 106 -0.02 0.24 -6.33
CA ARG A 106 -0.47 -0.26 -7.63
C ARG A 106 0.72 -0.71 -8.48
N PRO A 107 0.71 -1.89 -9.10
CA PRO A 107 1.82 -2.29 -9.95
C PRO A 107 1.96 -1.38 -11.18
N LEU A 108 3.18 -1.07 -11.58
CA LEU A 108 3.47 -0.24 -12.77
C LEU A 108 2.98 -0.91 -14.06
N ASN A 109 3.15 -2.23 -14.16
CA ASN A 109 2.77 -3.02 -15.33
C ASN A 109 1.27 -3.40 -15.34
N TYR A 110 0.42 -2.74 -14.53
CA TYR A 110 -0.99 -3.11 -14.39
C TYR A 110 -1.76 -3.08 -15.71
N GLN A 111 -1.49 -2.09 -16.58
CA GLN A 111 -2.16 -1.98 -17.89
C GLN A 111 -1.80 -3.16 -18.79
N GLN A 112 -0.51 -3.48 -18.90
CA GLN A 112 -0.02 -4.60 -19.71
C GLN A 112 -0.53 -5.95 -19.18
N GLN A 113 -0.63 -6.10 -17.85
CA GLN A 113 -1.22 -7.31 -17.24
C GLN A 113 -2.70 -7.46 -17.60
N GLN A 114 -3.48 -6.37 -17.60
CA GLN A 114 -4.89 -6.43 -18.01
C GLN A 114 -5.05 -6.82 -19.49
N GLU A 115 -4.24 -6.23 -20.38
CA GLU A 115 -4.27 -6.55 -21.81
C GLU A 115 -3.92 -8.01 -22.06
N ASN A 116 -2.86 -8.52 -21.42
CA ASN A 116 -2.47 -9.92 -21.53
C ASN A 116 -3.58 -10.85 -21.01
N GLN A 117 -4.21 -10.52 -19.88
CA GLN A 117 -5.32 -11.30 -19.34
C GLN A 117 -6.53 -11.30 -20.28
N ALA A 118 -6.88 -10.15 -20.86
CA ALA A 118 -7.96 -10.04 -21.83
C ALA A 118 -7.66 -10.83 -23.11
N GLN A 119 -6.43 -10.77 -23.62
CA GLN A 119 -6.00 -11.55 -24.78
C GLN A 119 -6.08 -13.06 -24.52
N VAL A 120 -5.58 -13.53 -23.37
CA VAL A 120 -5.67 -14.96 -23.00
C VAL A 120 -7.12 -15.43 -22.90
N GLN A 121 -8.01 -14.61 -22.33
CA GLN A 121 -9.44 -14.93 -22.26
C GLN A 121 -10.14 -14.92 -23.62
N MET A 122 -9.67 -14.10 -24.57
CA MET A 122 -10.18 -14.10 -25.94
C MET A 122 -9.67 -15.30 -26.74
N LEU A 123 -8.43 -15.74 -26.52
CA LEU A 123 -7.84 -16.89 -27.21
C LEU A 123 -8.37 -18.24 -26.70
N ALA A 124 -8.89 -18.26 -25.47
CA ALA A 124 -9.47 -19.45 -24.84
C ALA A 124 -10.96 -19.66 -25.17
N LYS A 125 -11.53 -18.86 -26.06
CA LYS A 125 -12.88 -19.01 -26.63
C LYS A 125 -12.80 -19.45 -28.08
#